data_AF-A0A1H2UPM2-F1
#
_entry.id   AF-A0A1H2UPM2-F1
#
_cell.length_a   1.000
_cell.length_b   1.000
_cell.length_c   1.000
_cell.angle_alpha   90.00
_cell.angle_beta   90.00
_cell.angle_gamma   90.00
#
_symmetry.space_group_name_H-M   'P 1'
#
loop_
_entity.id
_entity.type
_entity.pdbx_description
1 polymer ?
#
loop_
_entity_poly.entity_id
_entity_poly.type
_entity_poly.pdbx_seq_one_letter_code
_entity_poly.pdbx_strand_id
1 'polypeptide(L)'
;MRSNPSLPSYSVENSDYPVRVSEVGGLYLTNVGSASVVQIGDRAEVNASLRALAVQRAADHAESGNVYFESYSIFDRPTPSWDPLGIASDDVPTFIKTTNCQPSISVGCIEVIAVSSAANVLIGNGLKMRAESRVKHIRQYARSIPTGSSVPASPC
;
A
#
# COMPACT_ATOMS: atom_id res chain seq x y z
N MET A 1 -49.33 20.50 22.73
CA MET A 1 -48.36 20.38 21.61
C MET A 1 -47.17 21.24 21.93
N ARG A 2 -46.01 20.65 22.29
CA ARG A 2 -44.78 21.42 22.51
C ARG A 2 -44.19 21.71 21.13
N SER A 3 -44.07 22.98 20.78
CA SER A 3 -43.36 23.42 19.58
C SER A 3 -41.90 22.99 19.71
N ASN A 4 -41.43 22.15 18.79
CA ASN A 4 -40.00 21.88 18.67
C ASN A 4 -39.30 23.20 18.35
N PRO A 5 -38.16 23.52 19.00
CA PRO A 5 -37.37 24.67 18.62
C PRO A 5 -36.89 24.50 17.18
N SER A 6 -36.98 25.57 16.40
CA SER A 6 -36.43 25.63 15.05
C SER A 6 -34.94 25.30 15.10
N LEU A 7 -34.51 24.37 14.23
CA LEU A 7 -33.10 24.10 14.01
C LEU A 7 -32.38 25.43 13.70
N PRO A 8 -31.17 25.66 14.24
CA PRO A 8 -30.42 26.86 13.92
C PRO A 8 -30.26 26.94 12.39
N SER A 9 -30.66 28.07 11.82
CA SER A 9 -30.42 28.38 10.42
C SER A 9 -28.92 28.31 10.19
N TYR A 10 -28.47 27.38 9.35
CA TYR A 10 -27.11 27.35 8.83
C TYR A 10 -26.84 28.70 8.15
N SER A 11 -26.15 29.60 8.84
CA SER A 11 -25.66 30.83 8.24
C SER A 11 -24.56 30.47 7.24
N VAL A 12 -24.75 30.92 5.99
CA VAL A 12 -23.89 30.65 4.82
C VAL A 12 -22.56 31.42 4.89
N GLU A 13 -22.08 31.76 6.09
CA GLU A 13 -20.97 32.71 6.28
C GLU A 13 -19.65 32.06 6.72
N ASN A 14 -19.35 30.83 6.30
CA ASN A 14 -17.96 30.34 6.43
C ASN A 14 -17.54 29.21 5.46
N SER A 15 -18.06 29.19 4.23
CA SER A 15 -17.48 28.31 3.19
C SER A 15 -16.56 29.15 2.31
N ASP A 16 -15.28 29.24 2.69
CA ASP A 16 -14.25 29.98 1.94
C ASP A 16 -14.25 29.53 0.46
N TYR A 17 -14.47 28.23 0.17
CA TYR A 17 -14.69 27.67 -1.17
C TYR A 17 -15.64 26.45 -1.12
N PRO A 18 -16.27 26.04 -2.23
CA PRO A 18 -17.12 24.84 -2.27
C PRO A 18 -16.36 23.55 -1.91
N VAL A 19 -17.08 22.52 -1.47
CA VAL A 19 -16.51 21.18 -1.21
C VAL A 19 -15.82 20.68 -2.48
N ARG A 20 -14.58 20.18 -2.34
CA ARG A 20 -13.81 19.61 -3.46
C ARG A 20 -14.52 18.37 -4.02
N VAL A 21 -14.72 18.32 -5.34
CA VAL A 21 -15.31 17.21 -6.06
C VAL A 21 -14.26 16.61 -7.02
N SER A 22 -14.24 15.28 -7.12
CA SER A 22 -13.46 14.56 -8.11
C SER A 22 -14.40 14.04 -9.20
N GLU A 23 -14.27 14.54 -10.41
CA GLU A 23 -15.04 14.14 -11.58
C GLU A 23 -14.15 13.27 -12.46
N VAL A 24 -14.53 12.00 -12.66
CA VAL A 24 -13.77 11.07 -13.51
C VAL A 24 -14.69 10.57 -14.60
N GLY A 25 -14.35 10.85 -15.85
CA GLY A 25 -15.11 10.45 -17.03
C GLY A 25 -15.16 8.95 -17.26
N GLY A 26 -14.11 8.22 -16.88
CA GLY A 26 -14.11 6.76 -16.91
C GLY A 26 -12.95 6.13 -16.13
N LEU A 27 -13.16 4.93 -15.60
CA LEU A 27 -12.13 4.10 -14.98
C LEU A 27 -12.14 2.72 -15.63
N TYR A 28 -11.10 2.43 -16.41
CA TYR A 28 -10.85 1.12 -17.02
C TYR A 28 -9.78 0.42 -16.21
N LEU A 29 -10.18 -0.64 -15.49
CA LEU A 29 -9.29 -1.36 -14.60
C LEU A 29 -9.39 -2.86 -14.88
N THR A 30 -8.33 -3.43 -15.42
CA THR A 30 -8.38 -4.81 -15.95
C THR A 30 -8.22 -5.85 -14.85
N ASN A 31 -7.41 -5.58 -13.81
CA ASN A 31 -7.21 -6.52 -12.71
C ASN A 31 -6.93 -5.82 -11.37
N VAL A 32 -7.53 -6.32 -10.29
CA VAL A 32 -7.19 -5.98 -8.90
C VAL A 32 -6.67 -7.24 -8.22
N GLY A 33 -5.38 -7.26 -7.93
CA GLY A 33 -4.66 -8.37 -7.33
C GLY A 33 -4.47 -8.22 -5.82
N SER A 34 -3.51 -8.98 -5.29
CA SER A 34 -3.32 -9.19 -3.85
C SER A 34 -3.22 -7.91 -3.03
N ALA A 35 -3.96 -7.88 -1.93
CA ALA A 35 -3.97 -6.80 -0.93
C ALA A 35 -4.20 -5.39 -1.51
N SER A 36 -4.88 -5.27 -2.65
CA SER A 36 -5.05 -4.00 -3.35
C SER A 36 -6.47 -3.47 -3.25
N VAL A 37 -6.63 -2.15 -3.27
CA VAL A 37 -7.92 -1.48 -3.09
C VAL A 37 -8.18 -0.51 -4.23
N VAL A 38 -9.36 -0.60 -4.83
CA VAL A 38 -9.89 0.46 -5.70
C VAL A 38 -11.00 1.16 -4.94
N GLN A 39 -10.82 2.44 -4.66
CA GLN A 39 -11.73 3.23 -3.87
C GLN A 39 -12.22 4.45 -4.68
N ILE A 40 -13.55 4.62 -4.68
CA ILE A 40 -14.24 5.77 -5.25
C ILE A 40 -15.02 6.43 -4.12
N GLY A 41 -14.80 7.73 -3.93
CA GLY A 41 -15.28 8.49 -2.78
C GLY A 41 -14.23 8.63 -1.68
N ASP A 42 -14.64 9.29 -0.60
CA ASP A 42 -13.71 9.73 0.44
C ASP A 42 -13.43 8.64 1.48
N ARG A 43 -12.18 8.58 1.96
CA ARG A 43 -11.73 7.72 3.05
C ARG A 43 -10.87 8.49 4.04
N ALA A 44 -11.09 8.20 5.32
CA ALA A 44 -10.17 8.62 6.36
C ALA A 44 -8.88 7.78 6.34
N GLU A 45 -8.97 6.45 6.22
CA GLU A 45 -7.81 5.58 6.35
C GLU A 45 -7.87 4.33 5.46
N VAL A 46 -6.74 4.03 4.82
CA VAL A 46 -6.47 2.80 4.08
C VAL A 46 -5.14 2.22 4.52
N ASN A 47 -5.15 0.96 4.98
CA ASN A 47 -3.95 0.21 5.37
C ASN A 47 -3.87 -1.09 4.55
N ALA A 48 -3.08 -1.07 3.48
CA ALA A 48 -2.80 -2.22 2.63
C ALA A 48 -1.47 -2.86 3.04
N SER A 49 -1.44 -4.17 3.23
CA SER A 49 -0.21 -4.91 3.56
C SER A 49 -0.13 -6.24 2.83
N LEU A 50 1.06 -6.57 2.29
CA LEU A 50 1.34 -7.84 1.62
C LEU A 50 2.66 -8.42 2.14
N ARG A 51 2.64 -9.71 2.49
CA ARG A 51 3.84 -10.56 2.66
C ARG A 51 3.76 -11.70 1.66
N ALA A 52 4.76 -11.82 0.79
CA ALA A 52 4.78 -12.85 -0.24
C ALA A 52 6.14 -13.54 -0.36
N LEU A 53 6.12 -14.87 -0.44
CA LEU A 53 7.24 -15.71 -0.79
C LEU A 53 6.98 -16.28 -2.18
N ALA A 54 7.87 -15.98 -3.12
CA ALA A 54 7.84 -16.56 -4.46
C ALA A 54 9.02 -17.52 -4.58
N VAL A 55 8.73 -18.82 -4.52
CA VAL A 55 9.76 -19.87 -4.45
C VAL A 55 9.76 -20.65 -5.76
N GLN A 56 10.89 -20.64 -6.46
CA GLN A 56 11.14 -21.46 -7.64
C GLN A 56 12.10 -22.59 -7.25
N ARG A 57 11.72 -23.85 -7.49
CA ARG A 57 12.52 -25.02 -7.13
C ARG A 57 12.73 -25.92 -8.34
N ALA A 58 13.88 -26.60 -8.38
CA ALA A 58 14.15 -27.66 -9.34
C ALA A 58 13.65 -29.04 -8.87
N ALA A 59 13.65 -29.27 -7.55
CA ALA A 59 13.10 -30.48 -6.94
C ALA A 59 11.61 -30.31 -6.63
N ASP A 60 10.90 -31.43 -6.51
CA ASP A 60 9.46 -31.43 -6.25
C ASP A 60 9.14 -30.84 -4.87
N HIS A 61 7.95 -30.25 -4.73
CA HIS A 61 7.50 -29.62 -3.50
C HIS A 61 7.39 -30.62 -2.35
N ALA A 62 7.00 -31.87 -2.64
CA ALA A 62 6.90 -32.95 -1.66
C ALA A 62 8.25 -33.28 -1.01
N GLU A 63 9.36 -33.13 -1.73
CA GLU A 63 10.71 -33.47 -1.25
C GLU A 63 11.44 -32.27 -0.63
N SER A 64 11.09 -31.05 -1.03
CA SER A 64 11.87 -29.84 -0.72
C SER A 64 11.46 -29.10 0.58
N GLY A 65 10.47 -29.61 1.31
CA GLY A 65 10.01 -29.04 2.58
C GLY A 65 9.37 -27.65 2.47
N ASN A 66 8.93 -27.08 3.59
CA ASN A 66 8.24 -25.79 3.63
C ASN A 66 9.20 -24.59 3.67
N VAL A 67 8.71 -23.43 3.20
CA VAL A 67 9.40 -22.13 3.37
C VAL A 67 8.61 -21.28 4.33
N TYR A 68 9.30 -20.68 5.29
CA TYR A 68 8.70 -19.87 6.35
C TYR A 68 9.11 -18.41 6.20
N PHE A 69 8.24 -17.49 6.60
CA PHE A 69 8.54 -16.06 6.50
C PHE A 69 9.61 -15.64 7.51
N GLU A 70 9.56 -16.25 8.70
CA GLU A 70 10.47 -16.04 9.84
C GLU A 70 11.92 -16.38 9.47
N SER A 71 12.13 -17.17 8.41
CA SER A 71 13.47 -17.47 7.89
C SER A 71 14.12 -16.28 7.16
N TYR A 72 13.40 -15.18 6.92
CA TYR A 72 13.93 -14.02 6.20
C TYR A 72 13.63 -12.70 6.94
N SER A 73 14.70 -12.01 7.32
CA SER A 73 14.64 -10.71 8.02
C SER A 73 13.87 -9.61 7.28
N ILE A 74 13.64 -9.75 5.97
CA ILE A 74 12.81 -8.81 5.20
C ILE A 74 11.37 -8.76 5.71
N PHE A 75 10.87 -9.82 6.37
CA PHE A 75 9.50 -9.84 6.89
C PHE A 75 9.39 -9.25 8.29
N ASP A 76 10.49 -9.17 9.04
CA ASP A 76 10.50 -8.71 10.44
C ASP A 76 11.20 -7.36 10.64
N ARG A 77 12.00 -6.89 9.67
CA ARG A 77 12.65 -5.57 9.77
C ARG A 77 11.61 -4.45 9.90
N PRO A 78 11.81 -3.37 10.66
CA PRO A 78 10.89 -2.24 10.68
C PRO A 78 10.77 -1.59 9.29
N THR A 79 9.58 -1.07 8.95
CA THR A 79 9.41 -0.24 7.75
C THR A 79 10.26 1.03 7.91
N PRO A 80 10.99 1.47 6.86
CA PRO A 80 11.70 2.74 6.93
C PRO A 80 10.74 3.87 7.30
N SER A 81 11.05 4.62 8.35
CA SER A 81 10.37 5.88 8.64
C SER A 81 10.88 6.92 7.66
N TRP A 82 9.96 7.54 6.92
CA TRP A 82 10.29 8.72 6.14
C TRP A 82 10.03 9.94 7.02
N ASP A 83 11.07 10.71 7.30
CA ASP A 83 10.94 12.04 7.87
C ASP A 83 10.91 13.02 6.68
N PRO A 84 9.72 13.54 6.31
CA PRO A 84 9.56 14.35 5.10
C PRO A 84 10.33 15.68 5.15
N LEU A 85 10.70 16.13 6.34
CA LEU A 85 11.30 17.44 6.53
C LEU A 85 12.79 17.35 6.92
N GLY A 86 13.28 16.17 7.30
CA GLY A 86 14.67 15.96 7.73
C GLY A 86 15.07 16.79 8.95
N ILE A 87 14.08 17.39 9.63
CA ILE A 87 14.29 18.22 10.81
C ILE A 87 14.05 17.30 12.00
N ALA A 88 15.16 16.83 12.56
CA ALA A 88 15.19 16.57 13.98
C ALA A 88 15.04 17.92 14.70
N SER A 89 13.85 18.52 14.73
CA SER A 89 13.61 19.70 15.55
C SER A 89 12.23 19.75 16.16
N ASP A 90 12.23 20.14 17.43
CA ASP A 90 11.15 20.54 18.30
C ASP A 90 10.34 21.77 17.79
N ASP A 91 10.22 21.98 16.48
CA ASP A 91 9.54 23.17 15.94
C ASP A 91 8.04 22.94 15.70
N VAL A 92 7.29 23.85 16.29
CA VAL A 92 5.82 23.99 16.35
C VAL A 92 5.13 23.59 15.03
N PRO A 93 4.00 22.86 15.07
CA PRO A 93 3.26 22.48 13.87
C PRO A 93 2.90 23.72 13.07
N THR A 94 3.50 23.85 11.88
CA THR A 94 3.12 24.90 10.93
C THR A 94 1.73 24.58 10.41
N PHE A 95 0.74 25.39 10.79
CA PHE A 95 -0.63 25.22 10.30
C PHE A 95 -0.71 25.66 8.85
N ILE A 96 -0.81 24.70 7.92
CA ILE A 96 -1.04 24.95 6.50
C ILE A 96 -2.55 24.95 6.26
N LYS A 97 -3.12 26.12 5.93
CA LYS A 97 -4.48 26.22 5.39
C LYS A 97 -4.40 26.20 3.86
N THR A 98 -4.98 25.18 3.24
CA THR A 98 -5.10 25.09 1.78
C THR A 98 -6.49 25.49 1.34
N THR A 99 -6.55 26.32 0.30
CA THR A 99 -7.77 26.92 -0.20
C THR A 99 -7.89 26.61 -1.69
N ASN A 100 -8.91 25.85 -2.08
CA ASN A 100 -9.09 25.40 -3.48
C ASN A 100 -10.00 26.36 -4.24
N CYS A 101 -9.41 27.34 -4.94
CA CYS A 101 -10.18 28.33 -5.70
C CYS A 101 -11.08 27.71 -6.78
N GLN A 102 -10.63 26.59 -7.35
CA GLN A 102 -11.41 25.74 -8.25
C GLN A 102 -11.55 24.35 -7.61
N PRO A 103 -12.68 24.04 -6.96
CA PRO A 103 -12.85 22.80 -6.18
C PRO A 103 -13.23 21.60 -7.03
N SER A 104 -13.22 21.69 -8.37
CA SER A 104 -13.45 20.54 -9.24
C SER A 104 -12.13 20.05 -9.82
N ILE A 105 -11.86 18.76 -9.65
CA ILE A 105 -10.79 18.05 -10.34
C ILE A 105 -11.45 17.13 -11.35
N SER A 106 -11.43 17.54 -12.61
CA SER A 106 -11.97 16.78 -13.72
C SER A 106 -10.86 16.01 -14.43
N VAL A 107 -10.99 14.70 -14.45
CA VAL A 107 -10.12 13.75 -15.14
C VAL A 107 -10.98 13.06 -16.21
N GLY A 108 -10.42 12.84 -17.40
CA GLY A 108 -11.07 12.10 -18.46
C GLY A 108 -11.18 10.61 -18.13
N CYS A 109 -10.43 9.78 -18.85
CA CYS A 109 -10.40 8.34 -18.61
C CYS A 109 -9.10 7.92 -17.93
N ILE A 110 -9.22 7.12 -16.89
CA ILE A 110 -8.11 6.47 -16.19
C ILE A 110 -8.06 5.02 -16.69
N GLU A 111 -6.95 4.59 -17.26
CA GLU A 111 -6.73 3.21 -17.70
C GLU A 111 -5.59 2.59 -16.88
N VAL A 112 -5.90 1.48 -16.21
CA VAL A 112 -4.98 0.74 -15.36
C VAL A 112 -5.06 -0.74 -15.71
N ILE A 113 -3.93 -1.30 -16.14
CA ILE A 113 -3.84 -2.73 -16.49
C ILE A 113 -4.01 -3.59 -15.23
N ALA A 114 -3.28 -3.28 -14.16
CA ALA A 114 -3.41 -4.02 -12.91
C ALA A 114 -3.02 -3.18 -11.70
N VAL A 115 -3.73 -3.41 -10.59
CA VAL A 115 -3.37 -2.89 -9.26
C VAL A 115 -3.13 -4.10 -8.38
N SER A 116 -1.89 -4.32 -7.94
CA SER A 116 -1.55 -5.49 -7.11
C SER A 116 -0.48 -5.15 -6.09
N SER A 117 -0.35 -5.99 -5.07
CA SER A 117 0.74 -5.96 -4.08
C SER A 117 0.70 -4.75 -3.15
N ALA A 118 -0.38 -4.66 -2.36
CA ALA A 118 -0.63 -3.55 -1.44
C ALA A 118 -0.78 -2.19 -2.15
N ALA A 119 -1.36 -2.18 -3.35
CA ALA A 119 -1.53 -0.97 -4.16
C ALA A 119 -2.97 -0.43 -4.05
N ASN A 120 -3.13 0.90 -4.14
CA ASN A 120 -4.42 1.57 -4.01
C ASN A 120 -4.68 2.52 -5.18
N VAL A 121 -5.86 2.46 -5.77
CA VAL A 121 -6.39 3.48 -6.68
C VAL A 121 -7.49 4.22 -5.94
N LEU A 122 -7.32 5.51 -5.70
CA LEU A 122 -8.29 6.35 -4.97
C LEU A 122 -8.76 7.50 -5.85
N ILE A 123 -10.07 7.59 -6.04
CA ILE A 123 -10.75 8.75 -6.64
C ILE A 123 -11.54 9.42 -5.52
N GLY A 124 -11.07 10.57 -5.04
CA GLY A 124 -11.69 11.31 -3.92
C GLY A 124 -10.66 11.91 -2.98
N ASN A 125 -10.94 11.85 -1.68
CA ASN A 125 -10.06 12.27 -0.61
C ASN A 125 -9.55 11.07 0.21
N GLY A 126 -8.25 11.04 0.47
CA GLY A 126 -7.60 10.08 1.36
C GLY A 126 -6.82 10.84 2.41
N LEU A 127 -7.20 10.70 3.68
CA LEU A 127 -6.51 11.39 4.78
C LEU A 127 -5.23 10.65 5.17
N LYS A 128 -5.30 9.34 5.42
CA LYS A 128 -4.15 8.49 5.76
C LYS A 128 -4.13 7.26 4.87
N MET A 129 -3.01 7.04 4.19
CA MET A 129 -2.83 5.86 3.35
C MET A 129 -1.48 5.23 3.67
N ARG A 130 -1.51 3.94 4.00
CA ARG A 130 -0.34 3.10 4.17
C ARG A 130 -0.45 1.90 3.24
N ALA A 131 0.62 1.66 2.49
CA ALA A 131 0.76 0.56 1.55
C ALA A 131 2.13 -0.08 1.77
N GLU A 132 2.15 -1.31 2.30
CA GLU A 132 3.38 -2.03 2.59
C GLU A 132 3.43 -3.37 1.86
N SER A 133 4.45 -3.57 1.04
CA SER A 133 4.66 -4.83 0.32
C SER A 133 6.04 -5.39 0.62
N ARG A 134 6.07 -6.62 1.12
CA ARG A 134 7.30 -7.38 1.42
C ARG A 134 7.28 -8.66 0.58
N VAL A 135 8.14 -8.70 -0.42
CA VAL A 135 8.21 -9.83 -1.36
C VAL A 135 9.64 -10.37 -1.38
N LYS A 136 9.79 -11.68 -1.21
CA LYS A 136 11.07 -12.37 -1.34
C LYS A 136 10.97 -13.46 -2.41
N HIS A 137 11.75 -13.29 -3.48
CA HIS A 137 11.90 -14.30 -4.52
C HIS A 137 13.10 -15.20 -4.19
N ILE A 138 12.90 -16.51 -4.23
CA ILE A 138 13.89 -17.53 -3.84
C ILE A 138 13.99 -18.54 -4.97
N ARG A 139 15.22 -18.88 -5.37
CA ARG A 139 15.48 -19.97 -6.32
C ARG A 139 16.28 -21.06 -5.64
N GLN A 140 15.78 -22.29 -5.70
CA GLN A 140 16.40 -23.47 -5.12
C GLN A 140 16.77 -24.44 -6.24
N TYR A 141 18.06 -24.49 -6.54
CA TYR A 141 18.65 -25.40 -7.53
C TYR A 141 19.60 -26.35 -6.82
N ALA A 142 19.74 -27.57 -7.37
CA ALA A 142 20.73 -28.51 -6.89
C ALA A 142 22.14 -27.91 -7.03
N ARG A 143 22.92 -27.94 -5.95
CA ARG A 143 24.33 -27.54 -5.98
C ARG A 143 25.14 -28.73 -6.48
N SER A 144 25.90 -28.57 -7.56
CA SER A 144 26.93 -29.55 -7.91
C SER A 144 28.02 -29.54 -6.85
N ILE A 145 28.32 -30.70 -6.26
CA ILE A 145 29.46 -30.86 -5.35
C ILE A 145 30.73 -30.48 -6.14
N PRO A 146 31.57 -29.54 -5.65
CA PRO A 146 32.85 -29.25 -6.29
C PRO A 146 33.69 -30.53 -6.32
N THR A 147 34.17 -30.92 -7.50
CA THR A 147 34.89 -32.17 -7.77
C THR A 147 36.31 -32.23 -7.17
N GLY A 148 36.55 -31.59 -6.03
CA GLY A 148 37.88 -31.39 -5.44
C GLY A 148 38.04 -31.74 -3.96
N SER A 149 36.97 -32.09 -3.22
CA SER A 149 37.11 -32.62 -1.85
C SER A 149 37.00 -34.14 -1.88
N SER A 150 38.12 -34.82 -2.12
CA SER A 150 38.25 -36.24 -1.80
C SER A 150 38.13 -36.41 -0.29
N VAL A 151 36.93 -36.69 0.21
CA VAL A 151 36.77 -37.23 1.56
C VAL A 151 37.24 -38.69 1.47
N PRO A 152 38.32 -39.10 2.15
CA PRO A 152 38.73 -40.49 2.15
C PRO A 152 37.61 -41.31 2.79
N ALA A 153 37.13 -42.33 2.06
CA ALA A 153 36.23 -43.33 2.60
C ALA A 153 36.91 -43.97 3.82
N SER A 154 36.29 -43.86 4.99
CA SER A 154 36.71 -44.56 6.20
C SER A 154 36.53 -46.07 5.99
N PRO A 155 37.59 -46.89 6.10
CA PRO A 155 37.44 -48.34 6.10
C PRO A 155 36.79 -48.81 7.40
N CYS A 156 35.99 -49.86 7.28
CA CYS A 156 35.17 -50.50 8.31
C CYS A 156 35.90 -50.83 9.61
#